data_AF-A0A413WG85-F1
#
_entry.id   AF-A0A413WG85-F1
#
_cell.length_a   1.000
_cell.length_b   1.000
_cell.length_c   1.000
_cell.angle_alpha   90.00
_cell.angle_beta   90.00
_cell.angle_gamma   90.00
#
_symmetry.space_group_name_H-M   'P 1'
#
loop_
_entity.id
_entity.type
_entity.pdbx_description
1 polymer ?
#
loop_
_entity_poly.entity_id
_entity_poly.type
_entity_poly.pdbx_seq_one_letter_code
_entity_poly.pdbx_strand_id
1 'polypeptide(L)'
;MSDWKNTYTHFLTSATEDYRDKEKLGDLLVHGELALAKVTVDVASSEISNIEREEELTLYFQMKQLLNMLRAVYNDQFEMQPDKRHALVAAVLYFVSPFDAIPDDAPLGLFDDAQVIDYVHEQLASDIDRFHNEL
;
A
#
# COMPACT_ATOMS: atom_id res chain seq x y z
N MET A 1 -3.69 -3.93 22.07
CA MET A 1 -4.12 -4.43 20.77
C MET A 1 -4.10 -3.25 19.85
N SER A 2 -3.19 -3.23 18.87
CA SER A 2 -3.17 -2.24 17.81
C SER A 2 -4.54 -2.22 17.12
N ASP A 3 -5.14 -1.03 16.97
CA ASP A 3 -6.47 -0.84 16.38
C ASP A 3 -6.36 -0.47 14.90
N TRP A 4 -5.56 -1.26 14.18
CA TRP A 4 -5.29 -1.05 12.75
C TRP A 4 -6.57 -1.01 11.91
N LYS A 5 -7.66 -1.63 12.37
CA LYS A 5 -8.97 -1.59 11.71
C LYS A 5 -9.59 -0.20 11.77
N ASN A 6 -9.48 0.50 12.89
CA ASN A 6 -9.96 1.87 12.99
C ASN A 6 -9.10 2.82 12.14
N THR A 7 -7.78 2.63 12.13
CA THR A 7 -6.87 3.37 11.25
C THR A 7 -7.18 3.11 9.76
N TYR A 8 -7.38 1.85 9.37
CA TYR A 8 -7.80 1.50 8.02
C TYR A 8 -9.16 2.13 7.67
N THR A 9 -10.13 2.12 8.58
CA THR A 9 -11.44 2.74 8.38
C THR A 9 -11.33 4.24 8.14
N HIS A 10 -10.41 4.91 8.83
CA HIS A 10 -10.11 6.31 8.59
C HIS A 10 -9.63 6.53 7.14
N PHE A 11 -8.62 5.77 6.68
CA PHE A 11 -8.13 5.88 5.31
C PHE A 11 -9.14 5.46 4.25
N LEU A 12 -10.00 4.48 4.53
CA LEU A 12 -11.08 4.09 3.62
C LEU A 12 -12.11 5.21 3.45
N THR A 13 -12.39 5.95 4.53
CA THR A 13 -13.24 7.14 4.49
C THR A 13 -12.58 8.22 3.63
N SER A 14 -11.32 8.54 3.88
CA SER A 14 -10.55 9.50 3.07
C SER A 14 -10.47 9.08 1.59
N ALA A 15 -10.26 7.80 1.29
CA ALA A 15 -10.26 7.28 -0.07
C ALA A 15 -11.60 7.51 -0.78
N THR A 16 -12.71 7.35 -0.07
CA THR A 16 -14.07 7.50 -0.61
C THR A 16 -14.46 8.97 -0.82
N GLU A 17 -13.98 9.87 0.03
CA GLU A 17 -14.34 11.29 0.02
C GLU A 17 -13.41 12.12 -0.86
N ASP A 18 -12.09 11.90 -0.74
CA ASP A 18 -11.09 12.83 -1.24
C ASP A 18 -10.44 12.40 -2.56
N TYR A 19 -10.38 11.10 -2.86
CA TYR A 19 -9.60 10.55 -3.99
C TYR A 19 -10.48 10.21 -5.20
N ARG A 20 -11.38 11.14 -5.55
CA ARG A 20 -12.24 11.04 -6.74
C ARG A 20 -11.63 11.72 -7.97
N ASP A 21 -10.69 12.63 -7.76
CA ASP A 21 -9.99 13.36 -8.82
C ASP A 21 -8.72 12.62 -9.26
N LYS A 22 -8.43 12.64 -10.57
CA LYS A 22 -7.19 12.08 -11.13
C LYS A 22 -5.94 12.76 -10.59
N GLU A 23 -5.95 14.06 -10.31
CA GLU A 23 -4.78 14.78 -9.80
C GLU A 23 -4.29 14.16 -8.48
N LYS A 24 -5.20 14.01 -7.51
CA LYS A 24 -4.89 13.39 -6.21
C LYS A 24 -4.46 11.93 -6.33
N LEU A 25 -5.05 11.16 -7.26
CA LEU A 25 -4.63 9.78 -7.52
C LEU A 25 -3.20 9.74 -8.09
N GLY A 26 -2.85 10.69 -8.96
CA GLY A 26 -1.50 10.85 -9.48
C GLY A 26 -0.49 11.18 -8.39
N ASP A 27 -0.80 12.13 -7.51
CA ASP A 27 0.06 12.49 -6.37
C ASP A 27 0.26 11.30 -5.42
N LEU A 28 -0.82 10.57 -5.11
CA LEU A 28 -0.76 9.37 -4.29
C LEU A 28 0.11 8.29 -4.91
N LEU A 29 0.00 8.08 -6.23
CA LEU A 29 0.84 7.13 -6.95
C LEU A 29 2.32 7.50 -6.83
N VAL A 30 2.67 8.79 -6.98
CA VAL A 30 4.05 9.27 -6.82
C VAL A 30 4.56 9.04 -5.40
N HIS A 31 3.78 9.38 -4.38
CA HIS A 31 4.17 9.14 -2.98
C HIS A 31 4.32 7.65 -2.67
N GLY A 32 3.45 6.81 -3.23
CA GLY A 32 3.53 5.36 -3.09
C GLY A 32 4.82 4.79 -3.67
N GLU A 33 5.21 5.22 -4.86
CA GLU A 33 6.47 4.81 -5.49
C GLU A 33 7.70 5.28 -4.70
N LEU A 34 7.66 6.50 -4.15
CA LEU A 34 8.73 6.99 -3.27
C LEU A 34 8.84 6.19 -1.98
N ALA A 35 7.72 5.81 -1.36
CA ALA A 35 7.71 4.96 -0.17
C ALA A 35 8.23 3.55 -0.48
N LEU A 36 7.84 2.96 -1.62
CA LEU A 36 8.34 1.65 -2.06
C LEU A 36 9.86 1.65 -2.32
N ALA A 37 10.38 2.76 -2.85
CA ALA A 37 11.82 2.91 -3.06
C ALA A 37 12.59 2.91 -1.73
N LYS A 38 12.04 3.49 -0.65
CA LYS A 38 12.64 3.44 0.69
C LYS A 38 12.69 2.02 1.23
N VAL A 39 11.58 1.27 1.14
CA VAL A 39 11.55 -0.16 1.53
C VAL A 39 12.62 -0.96 0.78
N THR A 40 12.89 -0.64 -0.48
CA THR A 40 13.95 -1.31 -1.26
C THR A 40 15.36 -1.04 -0.69
N VAL A 41 15.60 0.17 -0.17
CA VAL A 41 16.86 0.54 0.47
C VAL A 41 17.02 -0.19 1.80
N ASP A 42 15.95 -0.28 2.58
CA ASP A 42 15.95 -0.96 3.89
C ASP A 42 16.20 -2.47 3.74
N VAL A 43 15.50 -3.12 2.80
CA VAL A 43 15.69 -4.55 2.46
C VAL A 43 17.14 -4.86 2.07
N ALA A 44 17.79 -3.93 1.35
CA ALA A 44 19.17 -4.06 0.88
C ALA A 44 20.21 -3.76 1.97
N SER A 45 19.79 -3.20 3.12
CA SER A 45 20.66 -2.91 4.24
C SER A 45 21.19 -4.20 4.90
N SER A 46 22.44 -4.15 5.36
CA SER A 46 23.03 -5.20 6.18
C SER A 46 22.61 -5.12 7.65
N GLU A 47 21.84 -4.10 8.03
CA GLU A 47 21.51 -3.80 9.43
C GLU A 47 20.28 -4.57 9.96
N ILE A 48 19.47 -5.14 9.07
CA ILE A 48 18.28 -5.93 9.43
C ILE A 48 18.55 -7.45 9.39
N SER A 49 17.84 -8.19 10.25
CA SER A 49 17.89 -9.65 10.30
C SER A 49 17.27 -10.28 9.04
N ASN A 50 17.51 -11.58 8.82
CA ASN A 50 16.90 -12.30 7.69
C ASN A 50 15.38 -12.41 7.80
N ILE A 51 14.83 -12.45 9.02
CA ILE A 51 13.39 -12.52 9.26
C ILE A 51 12.74 -11.18 8.86
N GLU A 52 13.26 -10.08 9.39
CA GLU A 52 12.78 -8.73 9.04
C GLU A 52 12.87 -8.48 7.52
N ARG A 53 13.95 -8.94 6.88
CA ARG A 53 14.11 -8.83 5.42
C ARG A 53 13.06 -9.60 4.64
N GLU A 54 12.69 -10.81 5.06
CA GLU A 54 11.66 -11.61 4.40
C GLU A 54 10.28 -10.93 4.47
N GLU A 55 10.00 -10.30 5.61
CA GLU A 55 8.75 -9.58 5.83
C GLU A 55 8.68 -8.28 5.03
N GLU A 56 9.77 -7.49 5.02
CA GLU A 56 9.86 -6.30 4.16
C GLU A 56 9.78 -6.66 2.66
N LEU A 57 10.35 -7.78 2.24
CA LEU A 57 10.21 -8.28 0.87
C LEU A 57 8.76 -8.61 0.54
N THR A 58 8.03 -9.22 1.47
CA THR A 58 6.61 -9.54 1.32
C THR A 58 5.79 -8.26 1.13
N LEU A 59 5.97 -7.30 2.03
CA LEU A 59 5.34 -5.99 1.94
C LEU A 59 5.70 -5.28 0.63
N TYR A 60 6.96 -5.31 0.22
CA TYR A 60 7.44 -4.74 -1.05
C TYR A 60 6.66 -5.31 -2.24
N PHE A 61 6.54 -6.63 -2.35
CA PHE A 61 5.87 -7.26 -3.49
C PHE A 61 4.37 -6.97 -3.51
N GLN A 62 3.70 -7.00 -2.35
CA GLN A 62 2.29 -6.65 -2.24
C GLN A 62 2.05 -5.19 -2.62
N MET A 63 2.83 -4.25 -2.06
CA MET A 63 2.69 -2.84 -2.37
C MET A 63 3.00 -2.53 -3.83
N LYS A 64 4.01 -3.17 -4.41
CA LYS A 64 4.31 -3.06 -5.84
C LYS A 64 3.13 -3.52 -6.70
N GLN A 65 2.48 -4.62 -6.33
CA GLN A 65 1.27 -5.10 -7.01
C GLN A 65 0.15 -4.05 -6.94
N LEU A 66 -0.14 -3.52 -5.75
CA LEU A 66 -1.17 -2.51 -5.55
C LEU A 66 -0.86 -1.20 -6.32
N LEU A 67 0.39 -0.73 -6.32
CA LEU A 67 0.79 0.47 -7.06
C LEU A 67 0.66 0.28 -8.58
N ASN A 68 0.95 -0.91 -9.10
CA ASN A 68 0.73 -1.23 -10.52
C ASN A 68 -0.77 -1.21 -10.87
N MET A 69 -1.62 -1.77 -10.01
CA MET A 69 -3.07 -1.69 -10.19
C MET A 69 -3.55 -0.23 -10.12
N LEU A 70 -3.07 0.55 -9.16
CA LEU A 70 -3.43 1.97 -9.02
C LEU A 70 -3.01 2.78 -10.26
N ARG A 71 -1.81 2.52 -10.79
CA ARG A 71 -1.32 3.10 -12.04
C ARG A 71 -2.23 2.75 -13.22
N ALA A 72 -2.65 1.49 -13.35
CA ALA A 72 -3.55 1.07 -14.41
C ALA A 72 -4.94 1.71 -14.28
N VAL A 73 -5.47 1.82 -13.06
CA VAL A 73 -6.72 2.56 -12.79
C VAL A 73 -6.57 4.04 -13.15
N TYR A 74 -5.46 4.68 -12.76
CA TYR A 74 -5.17 6.08 -13.09
C TYR A 74 -5.10 6.33 -14.61
N ASN A 75 -4.54 5.37 -15.35
CA ASN A 75 -4.43 5.41 -16.81
C ASN A 75 -5.70 4.93 -17.54
N ASP A 76 -6.79 4.64 -16.84
CA ASP A 76 -8.02 4.04 -17.38
C ASP A 76 -7.79 2.70 -18.13
N GLN A 77 -6.74 1.97 -17.77
CA GLN A 77 -6.37 0.67 -18.35
C GLN A 77 -6.96 -0.52 -17.59
N PHE A 78 -7.41 -0.30 -16.36
CA PHE A 78 -8.02 -1.33 -15.52
C PHE A 78 -9.24 -0.76 -14.80
N GLU A 79 -10.41 -1.35 -15.04
CA GLU A 79 -11.64 -0.98 -14.35
C GLU A 79 -11.82 -1.83 -13.09
N MET A 80 -12.33 -1.21 -12.03
CA MET A 80 -12.58 -1.86 -10.73
C MET A 80 -13.92 -1.37 -10.20
N GLN A 81 -14.59 -2.22 -9.41
CA GLN A 81 -15.76 -1.78 -8.65
C GLN A 81 -15.36 -0.65 -7.68
N PRO A 82 -16.25 0.33 -7.42
CA PRO A 82 -15.91 1.50 -6.61
C PRO A 82 -15.39 1.16 -5.21
N ASP A 83 -16.00 0.21 -4.53
CA ASP A 83 -15.58 -0.26 -3.20
C ASP A 83 -14.16 -0.85 -3.22
N LYS A 84 -13.84 -1.66 -4.24
CA LYS A 84 -12.50 -2.23 -4.45
C LYS A 84 -11.47 -1.16 -4.78
N ARG A 85 -11.84 -0.17 -5.58
CA ARG A 85 -10.99 1.00 -5.84
C ARG A 85 -10.72 1.78 -4.57
N HIS A 86 -11.72 2.01 -3.72
CA HIS A 86 -11.51 2.70 -2.45
C HIS A 86 -10.60 1.89 -1.51
N ALA A 87 -10.75 0.56 -1.45
CA ALA A 87 -9.86 -0.30 -0.68
C ALA A 87 -8.40 -0.23 -1.18
N LEU A 88 -8.20 -0.25 -2.50
CA LEU A 88 -6.89 -0.06 -3.13
C LEU A 88 -6.26 1.29 -2.75
N VAL A 89 -7.00 2.37 -2.89
CA VAL A 89 -6.55 3.73 -2.53
C VAL A 89 -6.27 3.83 -1.03
N ALA A 90 -7.10 3.22 -0.19
CA ALA A 90 -6.92 3.19 1.27
C ALA A 90 -5.64 2.48 1.70
N ALA A 91 -5.28 1.36 1.04
CA ALA A 91 -4.01 0.69 1.30
C ALA A 91 -2.80 1.54 0.93
N VAL A 92 -2.83 2.21 -0.23
CA VAL A 92 -1.74 3.10 -0.63
C VAL A 92 -1.67 4.32 0.29
N LEU A 93 -2.81 4.89 0.69
CA LEU A 93 -2.89 5.94 1.70
C LEU A 93 -2.28 5.53 3.03
N TYR A 94 -2.61 4.32 3.51
CA TYR A 94 -2.05 3.77 4.72
C TYR A 94 -0.52 3.65 4.61
N PHE A 95 -0.04 3.15 3.47
CA PHE A 95 1.39 2.98 3.18
C PHE A 95 2.17 4.30 3.05
N VAL A 96 1.56 5.38 2.52
CA VAL A 96 2.23 6.67 2.34
C VAL A 96 1.98 7.67 3.47
N SER A 97 0.96 7.44 4.29
CA SER A 97 0.71 8.25 5.47
C SER A 97 2.01 8.33 6.26
N PRO A 98 2.41 9.52 6.77
CA PRO A 98 3.62 9.64 7.58
C PRO A 98 3.59 8.52 8.62
N PHE A 99 4.59 7.65 8.68
CA PHE A 99 5.83 7.89 9.43
C PHE A 99 5.60 8.45 10.85
N ASP A 100 4.39 8.47 11.41
CA ASP A 100 4.07 8.99 12.75
C ASP A 100 4.51 8.03 13.89
N ALA A 101 5.45 7.12 13.59
CA ALA A 101 6.10 6.24 14.55
C ALA A 101 7.51 5.78 14.14
N ILE A 102 8.19 6.43 13.18
CA ILE A 102 9.64 6.19 12.99
C ILE A 102 10.41 7.28 13.75
N PRO A 103 10.78 7.07 15.02
CA PRO A 103 11.96 7.74 15.55
C PRO A 103 13.16 7.31 14.70
N ASP A 104 14.13 8.20 14.46
CA ASP A 104 15.34 7.97 13.65
C ASP A 104 16.18 6.72 14.06
N ASP A 105 15.78 5.95 15.09
CA ASP A 105 16.54 4.88 15.75
C ASP A 105 15.83 3.49 15.82
N ALA A 106 14.74 3.22 15.10
CA ALA A 106 14.02 1.93 15.21
C ALA A 106 14.02 1.09 13.91
N PRO A 107 14.65 -0.10 13.88
CA PRO A 107 14.61 -1.02 12.73
C PRO A 107 13.28 -1.81 12.57
N LEU A 108 12.22 -1.47 13.30
CA LEU A 108 11.03 -2.35 13.46
C LEU A 108 9.68 -1.62 13.40
N GLY A 109 9.61 -0.45 12.74
CA GLY A 109 8.37 0.33 12.61
C GLY A 109 7.38 -0.15 11.54
N LEU A 110 7.79 -1.03 10.62
CA LEU A 110 6.98 -1.46 9.46
C LEU A 110 6.06 -2.68 9.74
N PHE A 111 6.21 -3.35 10.88
CA PHE A 111 5.58 -4.64 11.16
C PHE A 111 4.08 -4.55 11.52
N ASP A 112 3.65 -3.51 12.23
CA ASP A 112 2.23 -3.32 12.56
C ASP A 112 1.40 -2.90 11.32
N ASP A 113 2.06 -2.51 10.23
CA ASP A 113 1.48 -2.00 8.99
C ASP A 113 1.14 -3.10 7.96
N ALA A 114 1.85 -4.24 7.98
CA ALA A 114 1.65 -5.33 7.03
C ALA A 114 0.24 -5.94 7.09
N GLN A 115 -0.37 -5.98 8.28
CA GLN A 115 -1.72 -6.54 8.47
C GLN A 115 -2.80 -5.83 7.65
N VAL A 116 -2.69 -4.51 7.46
CA VAL A 116 -3.63 -3.76 6.63
C VAL A 116 -3.44 -4.12 5.16
N ILE A 117 -2.19 -4.25 4.73
CA ILE A 117 -1.86 -4.58 3.35
C ILE A 117 -2.30 -6.01 3.03
N ASP A 118 -2.03 -6.98 3.91
CA ASP A 118 -2.53 -8.35 3.80
C ASP A 118 -4.05 -8.39 3.67
N TYR A 119 -4.74 -7.68 4.57
CA TYR A 119 -6.20 -7.62 4.57
C TYR A 119 -6.77 -7.05 3.25
N VAL A 120 -6.19 -5.97 2.73
CA VAL A 120 -6.61 -5.40 1.45
C VAL A 120 -6.23 -6.32 0.29
N HIS A 121 -5.08 -6.98 0.34
CA HIS A 121 -4.67 -7.95 -0.68
C HIS A 121 -5.67 -9.12 -0.76
N GLU A 122 -6.16 -9.62 0.38
CA GLU A 122 -7.24 -10.62 0.44
C GLU A 122 -8.55 -10.08 -0.14
N GLN A 123 -8.93 -8.85 0.21
CA GLN A 123 -10.14 -8.23 -0.36
C GLN A 123 -10.09 -8.04 -1.87
N LEU A 124 -8.89 -7.80 -2.41
CA LEU A 124 -8.65 -7.54 -3.83
C LEU A 124 -8.18 -8.78 -4.59
N ALA A 125 -8.16 -9.97 -3.98
CA ALA A 125 -7.62 -11.18 -4.60
C ALA A 125 -8.18 -11.45 -6.01
N SER A 126 -9.51 -11.34 -6.18
CA SER A 126 -10.16 -11.51 -7.49
C SER A 126 -9.77 -10.43 -8.51
N ASP A 127 -9.53 -9.19 -8.06
CA ASP A 127 -9.11 -8.10 -8.93
C ASP A 127 -7.63 -8.22 -9.29
N ILE A 128 -6.79 -8.72 -8.37
CA ILE A 128 -5.38 -9.04 -8.62
C ILE A 128 -5.28 -10.16 -9.65
N ASP A 129 -6.04 -11.24 -9.48
CA ASP A 129 -6.10 -12.34 -10.46
C ASP A 129 -6.56 -11.83 -11.83
N ARG A 130 -7.59 -10.97 -11.87
CA ARG A 130 -8.05 -10.37 -13.13
C ARG A 130 -6.95 -9.52 -13.76
N PHE A 131 -6.29 -8.68 -12.95
CA PHE A 131 -5.22 -7.81 -13.41
C PHE A 131 -4.08 -8.59 -14.06
N HIS A 132 -3.60 -9.69 -13.46
CA HIS A 132 -2.53 -10.52 -14.02
C HIS A 132 -2.90 -11.27 -15.30
N ASN A 133 -4.19 -11.49 -15.55
CA ASN A 133 -4.67 -12.18 -16.75
C ASN A 133 -4.97 -11.22 -17.92
N GLU A 134 -5.24 -9.95 -17.61
CA GLU A 134 -5.64 -8.94 -18.59
C GLU A 134 -4.49 -8.01 -19.03
N LEU A 135 -3.44 -7.87 -18.22
CA LEU A 135 -2.31 -6.95 -18.41
C LEU A 135 -0.96 -7.61 -18.06
#